data_AF-A0AAD4YIE1-F1
#
_entry.id   AF-A0AAD4YIE1-F1
#
_cell.length_a   1.000
_cell.length_b   1.000
_cell.length_c   1.000
_cell.angle_alpha   90.00
_cell.angle_beta   90.00
_cell.angle_gamma   90.00
#
_symmetry.space_group_name_H-M   'P 1'
#
loop_
_entity.id
_entity.type
_entity.pdbx_description
1 polymer ?
#
loop_
_entity_poly.entity_id
_entity_poly.type
_entity_poly.pdbx_seq_one_letter_code
_entity_poly.pdbx_strand_id
1 'polypeptide(L)'
;MARSPTGSCPGSVANLYEKQADSGHRKPGKEQRLRFAGAAVKRYPTPKEWNATCEHWQAVQTALESCYLPIFYGIEFVVGIFGNTAVVFGYLFCLKNWNSSNIYLFNLSICDLAFLCTLPMLMRQYAQSKWTYGYVLCISNRYVLHANLYTSILFLTFISIDRYLLMNYPFREHLLQKKAFAILISLAIWGLVTLELLPILLFIHSDDNSNNCTDYASSGDPNHSLIYSLCLTFLGFLIPLFVMCFFYLKIAIFLKQRNRQLTTALPLGKPLHLVIMAVVIFSVLFTPYHVMRNVRIASRLETWKKSPCTEAIINSLYILTRPLAFLNSVINPVFYFLLGDHFREMLMNKLRHHFKALTSFRR
;
A
#
# COMPACT_ATOMS: atom_id res chain seq x y z
N MET A 1 -8.79 -39.12 -11.85
CA MET A 1 -7.46 -38.68 -12.33
C MET A 1 -7.53 -37.19 -12.63
N ALA A 2 -7.13 -36.36 -11.67
CA ALA A 2 -7.15 -34.91 -11.78
C ALA A 2 -5.89 -34.42 -12.49
N ARG A 3 -6.03 -33.63 -13.57
CA ARG A 3 -4.93 -32.86 -14.14
C ARG A 3 -4.92 -31.47 -13.52
N SER A 4 -3.86 -31.18 -12.78
CA SER A 4 -3.48 -29.84 -12.32
C SER A 4 -3.21 -28.93 -13.53
N PRO A 5 -3.79 -27.72 -13.62
CA PRO A 5 -3.27 -26.71 -14.51
C PRO A 5 -2.16 -25.94 -13.78
N THR A 6 -0.92 -26.22 -14.15
CA THR A 6 0.24 -25.41 -13.80
C THR A 6 0.04 -23.99 -14.33
N GLY A 7 -0.07 -23.01 -13.42
CA GLY A 7 -0.01 -21.59 -13.76
C GLY A 7 1.42 -21.21 -14.12
N SER A 8 1.79 -21.42 -15.37
CA SER A 8 3.00 -20.83 -15.96
C SER A 8 2.69 -19.41 -16.41
N CYS A 9 3.48 -18.42 -15.99
CA CYS A 9 3.52 -17.11 -16.64
C CYS A 9 3.63 -17.33 -18.15
N PRO A 10 2.89 -16.57 -19.00
CA PRO A 10 3.02 -16.71 -20.43
C PRO A 10 4.48 -16.50 -20.82
N GLY A 11 5.13 -17.57 -21.26
CA GLY A 11 6.47 -17.54 -21.79
C GLY A 11 6.48 -16.67 -23.05
N SER A 12 7.35 -15.67 -23.04
CA SER A 12 7.80 -14.91 -24.21
C SER A 12 6.71 -14.19 -25.01
N VAL A 13 6.64 -12.88 -24.77
CA VAL A 13 6.10 -11.84 -25.67
C VAL A 13 6.67 -11.92 -27.11
N ALA A 14 7.68 -12.77 -27.36
CA ALA A 14 8.27 -12.98 -28.68
C ALA A 14 7.45 -13.87 -29.64
N ASN A 15 6.61 -14.79 -29.14
CA ASN A 15 5.99 -15.81 -30.00
C ASN A 15 4.73 -15.37 -30.76
N LEU A 16 4.27 -14.14 -30.56
CA LEU A 16 3.17 -13.55 -31.34
C LEU A 16 3.65 -12.86 -32.64
N TYR A 17 4.96 -12.65 -32.81
CA TYR A 17 5.50 -11.90 -33.94
C TYR A 17 5.79 -12.72 -35.21
N GLU A 18 5.83 -14.06 -35.13
CA GLU A 18 6.32 -14.88 -36.23
C GLU A 18 5.24 -15.29 -37.25
N LYS A 19 3.95 -14.97 -37.01
CA LYS A 19 2.83 -15.38 -37.88
C LYS A 19 2.28 -14.32 -38.82
N GLN A 20 2.83 -13.11 -38.86
CA GLN A 20 2.29 -11.99 -39.67
C GLN A 20 3.26 -11.42 -40.72
N ALA A 21 4.43 -12.02 -40.90
CA ALA A 21 5.43 -11.55 -41.87
C ALA A 21 5.19 -12.03 -43.32
N ASP A 22 4.20 -12.89 -43.59
CA ASP A 22 4.08 -13.57 -44.88
C ASP A 22 2.72 -13.32 -45.56
N SER A 23 2.40 -12.05 -45.84
CA SER A 23 1.45 -11.68 -46.89
C SER A 23 1.43 -10.17 -47.13
N GLY A 24 2.04 -9.68 -48.21
CA GLY A 24 1.89 -8.26 -48.57
C GLY A 24 2.79 -7.73 -49.69
N HIS A 25 2.61 -8.21 -50.92
CA HIS A 25 3.03 -7.49 -52.13
C HIS A 25 2.31 -6.13 -52.27
N ARG A 26 3.03 -5.03 -52.61
CA ARG A 26 2.76 -4.10 -53.76
C ARG A 26 3.57 -2.76 -53.72
N LYS A 27 4.47 -2.62 -54.73
CA LYS A 27 5.00 -1.46 -55.52
C LYS A 27 5.51 -0.11 -54.90
N PRO A 28 6.55 0.52 -55.49
CA PRO A 28 7.22 1.71 -54.95
C PRO A 28 6.70 3.04 -55.55
N GLY A 29 6.65 4.11 -54.74
CA GLY A 29 6.24 5.44 -55.17
C GLY A 29 6.98 6.57 -54.44
N LYS A 30 8.03 7.07 -55.10
CA LYS A 30 8.66 8.40 -55.03
C LYS A 30 8.94 9.01 -53.64
N GLU A 31 10.17 8.79 -53.16
CA GLU A 31 10.88 9.66 -52.22
C GLU A 31 11.17 11.02 -52.88
N GLN A 32 10.66 12.11 -52.31
CA GLN A 32 11.14 13.46 -52.61
C GLN A 32 11.94 13.96 -51.41
N ARG A 33 13.27 13.84 -51.52
CA ARG A 33 14.25 14.39 -50.58
C ARG A 33 14.19 15.91 -50.61
N LEU A 34 13.81 16.52 -49.50
CA LEU A 34 14.20 17.88 -49.13
C LEU A 34 15.11 17.78 -47.91
N ARG A 35 16.41 17.99 -48.14
CA ARG A 35 17.41 18.18 -47.09
C ARG A 35 17.21 19.57 -46.50
N PHE A 36 16.88 19.65 -45.22
CA PHE A 36 17.16 20.80 -44.37
C PHE A 36 17.84 20.34 -43.09
N ALA A 37 18.83 21.12 -42.68
CA ALA A 37 19.81 20.83 -41.65
C ALA A 37 19.22 20.80 -40.23
N GLY A 38 19.79 19.93 -39.38
CA GLY A 38 20.09 20.24 -37.98
C GLY A 38 18.97 20.77 -37.09
N ALA A 39 17.86 20.04 -36.97
CA ALA A 39 17.01 20.11 -35.79
C ALA A 39 16.43 18.71 -35.56
N ALA A 40 16.49 18.20 -34.34
CA ALA A 40 15.81 16.96 -33.98
C ALA A 40 14.30 17.19 -34.12
N VAL A 41 13.75 16.92 -35.30
CA VAL A 41 12.32 16.95 -35.55
C VAL A 41 11.70 15.95 -34.60
N LYS A 42 10.89 16.43 -33.64
CA LYS A 42 10.00 15.58 -32.83
C LYS A 42 9.12 14.82 -33.82
N ARG A 43 9.51 13.59 -34.15
CA ARG A 43 8.74 12.70 -35.02
C ARG A 43 7.51 12.30 -34.23
N TYR A 44 6.35 12.88 -34.57
CA TYR A 44 5.09 12.41 -34.05
C TYR A 44 4.84 10.99 -34.59
N PRO A 45 4.46 10.03 -33.74
CA PRO A 45 4.26 8.66 -34.20
C PRO A 45 3.17 8.62 -35.26
N THR A 46 3.33 7.75 -36.26
CA THR A 46 2.32 7.50 -37.28
C THR A 46 1.12 6.75 -36.70
N PRO A 47 -0.09 6.83 -37.28
CA PRO A 47 -1.27 6.14 -36.74
C PRO A 47 -1.10 4.63 -36.51
N LYS A 48 -0.26 3.95 -37.33
CA LYS A 48 0.11 2.54 -37.11
C LYS A 48 1.02 2.34 -35.90
N GLU A 49 2.00 3.23 -35.68
CA GLU A 49 2.87 3.18 -34.51
C GLU A 49 2.11 3.51 -33.22
N TRP A 50 1.12 4.41 -33.27
CA TRP A 50 0.18 4.65 -32.17
C TRP A 50 -0.63 3.41 -31.80
N ASN A 51 -1.12 2.66 -32.80
CA ASN A 51 -1.85 1.41 -32.57
C ASN A 51 -0.96 0.32 -31.96
N ALA A 52 0.27 0.14 -32.47
CA ALA A 52 1.22 -0.82 -31.93
C ALA A 52 1.66 -0.48 -30.49
N THR A 53 1.87 0.82 -30.19
CA THR A 53 2.18 1.28 -28.82
C THR A 53 1.00 1.02 -27.87
N CYS A 54 -0.24 1.19 -28.36
CA CYS A 54 -1.44 0.92 -27.58
C CYS A 54 -1.61 -0.57 -27.25
N GLU A 55 -1.35 -1.46 -28.21
CA GLU A 55 -1.35 -2.91 -27.97
C GLU A 55 -0.29 -3.32 -26.95
N HIS A 56 0.88 -2.67 -26.97
CA HIS A 56 1.92 -2.88 -25.97
C HIS A 56 1.45 -2.53 -24.55
N TRP A 57 0.76 -1.39 -24.37
CA TRP A 57 0.22 -1.01 -23.06
C TRP A 57 -0.88 -1.94 -22.53
N GLN A 58 -1.69 -2.52 -23.42
CA GLN A 58 -2.68 -3.53 -23.03
C GLN A 58 -1.99 -4.82 -22.56
N ALA A 59 -0.95 -5.26 -23.29
CA ALA A 59 -0.13 -6.40 -22.86
C ALA A 59 0.58 -6.14 -21.51
N VAL A 60 1.11 -4.92 -21.32
CA VAL A 60 1.68 -4.48 -20.04
C VAL A 60 0.63 -4.55 -18.92
N GLN A 61 -0.58 -4.03 -19.14
CA GLN A 61 -1.65 -4.10 -18.15
C GLN A 61 -1.94 -5.56 -17.74
N THR A 62 -2.09 -6.47 -18.70
CA THR A 62 -2.33 -7.90 -18.40
C THR A 62 -1.17 -8.52 -17.62
N ALA A 63 0.08 -8.19 -17.96
CA ALA A 63 1.25 -8.66 -17.21
C ALA A 63 1.29 -8.06 -15.79
N LEU A 64 0.87 -6.80 -15.63
CA LEU A 64 0.80 -6.15 -14.33
C LEU A 64 -0.24 -6.84 -13.42
N GLU A 65 -1.40 -7.19 -13.97
CA GLU A 65 -2.43 -7.92 -13.22
C GLU A 65 -2.01 -9.35 -12.91
N SER A 66 -1.56 -10.13 -13.90
CA SER A 66 -1.34 -11.58 -13.75
C SER A 66 0.01 -11.96 -13.12
N CYS A 67 1.02 -11.09 -13.21
CA CYS A 67 2.37 -11.39 -12.72
C CYS A 67 2.81 -10.43 -11.60
N TYR A 68 2.79 -9.12 -11.87
CA TYR A 68 3.31 -8.12 -10.92
C TYR A 68 2.53 -8.11 -9.60
N LEU A 69 1.20 -8.02 -9.65
CA LEU A 69 0.36 -8.00 -8.43
C LEU A 69 0.54 -9.27 -7.58
N PRO A 70 0.41 -10.51 -8.12
CA PRO A 70 0.64 -11.72 -7.33
C PRO A 70 2.05 -11.83 -6.73
N ILE A 71 3.08 -11.41 -7.46
CA ILE A 71 4.47 -11.45 -6.97
C ILE A 71 4.66 -10.47 -5.82
N PHE A 72 4.25 -9.20 -6.00
CA PHE A 72 4.38 -8.18 -4.95
C PHE A 72 3.54 -8.53 -3.72
N TYR A 73 2.29 -8.94 -3.89
CA TYR A 73 1.45 -9.39 -2.78
C TYR A 73 2.00 -10.66 -2.11
N GLY A 74 2.65 -11.55 -2.86
CA GLY A 74 3.34 -12.71 -2.29
C GLY A 74 4.52 -12.31 -1.38
N ILE A 75 5.33 -11.35 -1.82
CA ILE A 75 6.43 -10.79 -1.02
C ILE A 75 5.87 -10.11 0.24
N GLU A 76 4.84 -9.26 0.08
CA GLU A 76 4.19 -8.57 1.18
C GLU A 76 3.59 -9.55 2.20
N PHE A 77 2.92 -10.58 1.72
CA PHE A 77 2.35 -11.64 2.54
C PHE A 77 3.42 -12.32 3.40
N VAL A 78 4.50 -12.80 2.78
CA VAL A 78 5.57 -13.51 3.49
C VAL A 78 6.21 -12.60 4.53
N VAL A 79 6.73 -11.44 4.12
CA VAL A 79 7.46 -10.56 5.04
C VAL A 79 6.53 -9.99 6.11
N GLY A 80 5.31 -9.60 5.72
CA GLY A 80 4.33 -9.00 6.61
C GLY A 80 3.81 -9.97 7.67
N ILE A 81 3.49 -11.23 7.32
CA ILE A 81 2.99 -12.22 8.29
C ILE A 81 4.07 -12.50 9.33
N PHE A 82 5.29 -12.83 8.93
CA PHE A 82 6.36 -13.12 9.88
C PHE A 82 6.68 -11.90 10.76
N GLY A 83 6.77 -10.71 10.16
CA GLY A 83 7.05 -9.47 10.89
C GLY A 83 5.96 -9.14 11.91
N ASN A 84 4.71 -9.01 11.48
CA ASN A 84 3.62 -8.59 12.37
C ASN A 84 3.25 -9.65 13.40
N THR A 85 3.30 -10.95 13.07
CA THR A 85 3.10 -12.02 14.06
C THR A 85 4.17 -11.98 15.15
N ALA A 86 5.45 -11.75 14.79
CA ALA A 86 6.51 -11.59 15.78
C ALA A 86 6.29 -10.37 16.70
N VAL A 87 5.82 -9.25 16.15
CA VAL A 87 5.45 -8.06 16.94
C VAL A 87 4.31 -8.40 17.92
N VAL A 88 3.19 -8.94 17.43
CA VAL A 88 2.03 -9.31 18.25
C VAL A 88 2.42 -10.29 19.36
N PHE A 89 3.20 -11.33 19.03
CA PHE A 89 3.70 -12.28 20.02
C PHE A 89 4.61 -11.61 21.06
N GLY A 90 5.51 -10.72 20.62
CA GLY A 90 6.35 -9.91 21.51
C GLY A 90 5.53 -9.08 22.51
N TYR A 91 4.46 -8.43 22.04
CA TYR A 91 3.57 -7.65 22.89
C TYR A 91 2.81 -8.51 23.90
N LEU A 92 2.26 -9.65 23.48
CA LEU A 92 1.46 -10.52 24.34
C LEU A 92 2.30 -11.25 25.41
N PHE A 93 3.49 -11.72 25.06
CA PHE A 93 4.28 -12.61 25.93
C PHE A 93 5.50 -11.96 26.57
N CYS A 94 5.99 -10.84 26.03
CA CYS A 94 7.19 -10.17 26.55
C CYS A 94 6.86 -8.90 27.31
N LEU A 95 5.81 -8.17 26.91
CA LEU A 95 5.51 -6.86 27.47
C LEU A 95 4.38 -6.92 28.53
N LYS A 96 4.75 -6.80 29.81
CA LYS A 96 3.77 -6.76 30.92
C LYS A 96 3.03 -5.41 31.04
N ASN A 97 3.75 -4.30 30.84
CA ASN A 97 3.21 -2.95 31.05
C ASN A 97 3.04 -2.21 29.73
N TRP A 98 1.79 -1.92 29.38
CA TRP A 98 1.42 -1.29 28.11
C TRP A 98 1.21 0.22 28.28
N ASN A 99 1.87 1.02 27.45
CA ASN A 99 1.62 2.46 27.33
C ASN A 99 0.72 2.75 26.10
N SER A 100 0.37 4.02 25.89
CA SER A 100 -0.45 4.49 24.75
C SER A 100 0.14 4.08 23.39
N SER A 101 1.42 4.36 23.14
CA SER A 101 2.12 3.93 21.92
C SER A 101 1.99 2.43 21.66
N ASN A 102 2.18 1.61 22.69
CA ASN A 102 2.10 0.14 22.58
C ASN A 102 0.70 -0.33 22.14
N ILE A 103 -0.35 0.34 22.59
CA ILE A 103 -1.73 0.02 22.23
C ILE A 103 -1.99 0.35 20.75
N TYR A 104 -1.53 1.51 20.29
CA TYR A 104 -1.66 1.89 18.88
C TYR A 104 -0.85 0.95 17.97
N LEU A 105 0.37 0.59 18.36
CA LEU A 105 1.24 -0.33 17.64
C LEU A 105 0.67 -1.75 17.56
N PHE A 106 0.07 -2.22 18.65
CA PHE A 106 -0.61 -3.50 18.66
C PHE A 106 -1.82 -3.49 17.72
N ASN A 107 -2.67 -2.47 17.78
CA ASN A 107 -3.81 -2.35 16.86
C ASN A 107 -3.36 -2.27 15.40
N LEU A 108 -2.32 -1.50 15.10
CA LEU A 108 -1.72 -1.43 13.77
C LEU A 108 -1.28 -2.82 13.27
N SER A 109 -0.61 -3.60 14.12
CA SER A 109 -0.20 -4.96 13.78
C SER A 109 -1.40 -5.89 13.53
N ILE A 110 -2.51 -5.71 14.26
CA ILE A 110 -3.76 -6.47 14.03
C ILE A 110 -4.39 -6.07 12.69
N CYS A 111 -4.44 -4.77 12.35
CA CYS A 111 -4.92 -4.30 11.06
C CYS A 111 -4.07 -4.85 9.91
N ASP A 112 -2.75 -4.86 10.09
CA ASP A 112 -1.79 -5.37 9.09
C ASP A 112 -1.99 -6.88 8.90
N LEU A 113 -2.10 -7.67 9.97
CA LEU A 113 -2.39 -9.11 9.87
C LEU A 113 -3.74 -9.40 9.21
N ALA A 114 -4.79 -8.64 9.53
CA ALA A 114 -6.09 -8.79 8.91
C ALA A 114 -6.02 -8.60 7.38
N PHE A 115 -5.31 -7.58 6.92
CA PHE A 115 -5.04 -7.35 5.50
C PHE A 115 -4.17 -8.44 4.88
N LEU A 116 -3.09 -8.85 5.53
CA LEU A 116 -2.19 -9.89 5.01
C LEU A 116 -2.94 -11.22 4.82
N CYS A 117 -3.89 -11.55 5.69
CA CYS A 117 -4.75 -12.72 5.54
C CYS A 117 -5.62 -12.69 4.27
N THR A 118 -5.88 -11.52 3.68
CA THR A 118 -6.66 -11.41 2.45
C THR A 118 -5.82 -11.60 1.18
N LEU A 119 -4.50 -11.34 1.25
CA LEU A 119 -3.59 -11.38 0.11
C LEU A 119 -3.59 -12.71 -0.68
N PRO A 120 -3.61 -13.90 -0.05
CA PRO A 120 -3.66 -15.16 -0.81
C PRO A 120 -4.86 -15.25 -1.77
N MET A 121 -5.99 -14.67 -1.38
CA MET A 121 -7.19 -14.64 -2.21
C MET A 121 -7.05 -13.66 -3.38
N LEU A 122 -6.46 -12.46 -3.15
CA LEU A 122 -6.16 -11.52 -4.24
C LEU A 122 -5.12 -12.10 -5.20
N MET A 123 -4.06 -12.73 -4.69
CA MET A 123 -3.02 -13.36 -5.51
C MET A 123 -3.64 -14.38 -6.47
N ARG A 124 -4.50 -15.26 -5.96
CA ARG A 124 -5.21 -16.24 -6.82
C ARG A 124 -6.13 -15.55 -7.81
N GLN A 125 -6.89 -14.55 -7.38
CA GLN A 125 -7.79 -13.80 -8.27
C GLN A 125 -7.01 -13.19 -9.44
N TYR A 126 -5.89 -12.55 -9.16
CA TYR A 126 -5.06 -11.89 -10.15
C TYR A 126 -4.34 -12.88 -11.07
N ALA A 127 -3.83 -13.98 -10.53
CA ALA A 127 -3.18 -15.02 -11.32
C ALA A 127 -4.15 -15.77 -12.25
N GLN A 128 -5.42 -15.92 -11.86
CA GLN A 128 -6.44 -16.65 -12.63
C GLN A 128 -7.43 -15.73 -13.36
N SER A 129 -7.28 -14.41 -13.21
CA SER A 129 -8.23 -13.40 -13.68
C SER A 129 -9.70 -13.70 -13.32
N LYS A 130 -9.92 -14.39 -12.19
CA LYS A 130 -11.23 -14.90 -11.78
C LYS A 130 -11.39 -14.93 -10.27
N TRP A 131 -12.49 -14.36 -9.77
CA TRP A 131 -12.91 -14.50 -8.38
C TRP A 131 -13.77 -15.76 -8.19
N THR A 132 -13.38 -16.62 -7.23
CA THR A 132 -14.07 -17.90 -6.98
C THR A 132 -14.55 -18.07 -5.54
N TYR A 133 -14.36 -17.06 -4.69
CA TYR A 133 -14.64 -17.13 -3.26
C TYR A 133 -16.05 -16.60 -2.88
N GLY A 134 -16.86 -16.20 -3.87
CA GLY A 134 -18.21 -15.70 -3.67
C GLY A 134 -18.30 -14.25 -3.19
N TYR A 135 -19.51 -13.71 -3.16
CA TYR A 135 -19.80 -12.30 -2.92
C TYR A 135 -19.35 -11.80 -1.54
N VAL A 136 -19.71 -12.52 -0.48
CA VAL A 136 -19.41 -12.13 0.92
C VAL A 136 -17.91 -11.90 1.10
N LEU A 137 -17.09 -12.85 0.65
CA LEU A 137 -15.65 -12.75 0.75
C LEU A 137 -15.07 -11.65 -0.15
N CYS A 138 -15.71 -11.32 -1.29
CA CYS A 138 -15.26 -10.20 -2.12
C CYS A 138 -15.41 -8.88 -1.35
N ILE A 139 -16.59 -8.64 -0.78
CA ILE A 139 -16.87 -7.44 0.01
C ILE A 139 -15.95 -7.37 1.22
N SER A 140 -15.87 -8.45 2.02
CA SER A 140 -15.03 -8.46 3.23
C SER A 140 -13.58 -8.16 2.88
N ASN A 141 -13.07 -8.73 1.78
CA ASN A 141 -11.70 -8.51 1.34
C ASN A 141 -11.46 -7.04 0.93
N ARG A 142 -12.38 -6.46 0.15
CA ARG A 142 -12.33 -5.03 -0.22
C ARG A 142 -12.41 -4.11 0.98
N TYR A 143 -13.32 -4.39 1.92
CA TYR A 143 -13.44 -3.65 3.17
C TYR A 143 -12.13 -3.70 3.96
N VAL A 144 -11.58 -4.90 4.22
CA VAL A 144 -10.35 -5.06 5.02
C VAL A 144 -9.16 -4.34 4.37
N LEU A 145 -9.05 -4.39 3.04
CA LEU A 145 -7.99 -3.70 2.30
C LEU A 145 -8.04 -2.18 2.50
N HIS A 146 -9.22 -1.56 2.39
CA HIS A 146 -9.35 -0.12 2.66
C HIS A 146 -9.28 0.21 4.15
N ALA A 147 -9.86 -0.63 5.01
CA ALA A 147 -9.81 -0.45 6.45
C ALA A 147 -8.37 -0.46 6.95
N ASN A 148 -7.52 -1.35 6.45
CA ASN A 148 -6.10 -1.36 6.76
C ASN A 148 -5.43 -0.04 6.36
N LEU A 149 -5.65 0.46 5.14
CA LEU A 149 -5.05 1.71 4.67
C LEU A 149 -5.37 2.89 5.60
N TYR A 150 -6.65 3.06 5.96
CA TYR A 150 -7.13 4.21 6.75
C TYR A 150 -6.88 4.07 8.26
N THR A 151 -7.06 2.88 8.82
CA THR A 151 -6.68 2.65 10.23
C THR A 151 -5.18 2.81 10.42
N SER A 152 -4.36 2.35 9.47
CA SER A 152 -2.90 2.44 9.58
C SER A 152 -2.41 3.87 9.68
N ILE A 153 -2.85 4.76 8.78
CA ILE A 153 -2.43 6.15 8.81
C ILE A 153 -2.93 6.88 10.06
N LEU A 154 -4.13 6.57 10.55
CA LEU A 154 -4.65 7.14 11.80
C LEU A 154 -3.86 6.65 13.01
N PHE A 155 -3.53 5.35 13.10
CA PHE A 155 -2.69 4.83 14.19
C PHE A 155 -1.30 5.45 14.16
N LEU A 156 -0.66 5.57 12.99
CA LEU A 156 0.61 6.27 12.82
C LEU A 156 0.49 7.75 13.24
N THR A 157 -0.61 8.42 12.93
CA THR A 157 -0.88 9.80 13.36
C THR A 157 -0.90 9.90 14.89
N PHE A 158 -1.65 9.03 15.58
CA PHE A 158 -1.68 9.05 17.05
C PHE A 158 -0.36 8.62 17.70
N ILE A 159 0.40 7.73 17.07
CA ILE A 159 1.77 7.41 17.48
C ILE A 159 2.65 8.67 17.37
N SER A 160 2.53 9.44 16.28
CA SER A 160 3.24 10.71 16.07
C SER A 160 2.95 11.70 17.21
N ILE A 161 1.67 11.83 17.57
CA ILE A 161 1.21 12.68 18.67
C ILE A 161 1.78 12.20 20.01
N ASP A 162 1.70 10.90 20.33
CA ASP A 162 2.25 10.35 21.58
C ASP A 162 3.75 10.62 21.71
N ARG A 163 4.50 10.49 20.60
CA ARG A 163 5.94 10.76 20.57
C ARG A 163 6.26 12.22 20.80
N TYR A 164 5.52 13.14 20.16
CA TYR A 164 5.67 14.57 20.41
C TYR A 164 5.34 14.92 21.87
N LEU A 165 4.25 14.38 22.42
CA LEU A 165 3.86 14.63 23.81
C LEU A 165 4.89 14.08 24.80
N LEU A 166 5.54 12.95 24.50
CA LEU A 166 6.59 12.39 25.35
C LEU A 166 7.82 13.31 25.47
N MET A 167 8.05 14.19 24.50
CA MET A 167 9.12 15.20 24.59
C MET A 167 8.81 16.33 25.55
N ASN A 168 7.55 16.75 25.58
CA ASN A 168 7.09 17.85 26.42
C ASN A 168 6.72 17.36 27.84
N TYR A 169 6.19 16.14 27.93
CA TYR A 169 5.69 15.50 29.15
C TYR A 169 6.28 14.08 29.27
N PRO A 170 7.56 13.95 29.66
CA PRO A 170 8.26 12.66 29.71
C PRO A 170 7.66 11.69 30.75
N PHE A 171 7.04 12.21 31.81
CA PHE A 171 6.39 11.42 32.87
C PHE A 171 4.95 10.99 32.53
N ARG A 172 4.49 11.20 31.28
CA ARG A 172 3.16 10.78 30.80
C ARG A 172 2.00 11.31 31.65
N GLU A 173 2.10 12.57 32.05
CA GLU A 173 1.10 13.27 32.86
C GLU A 173 -0.10 13.72 32.02
N HIS A 174 0.10 13.92 30.72
CA HIS A 174 -0.94 14.34 29.79
C HIS A 174 -2.00 13.25 29.57
N LEU A 175 -3.28 13.65 29.47
CA LEU A 175 -4.43 12.74 29.30
C LEU A 175 -4.28 11.83 28.05
N LEU A 176 -3.85 12.40 26.92
CA LEU A 176 -3.61 11.66 25.65
C LEU A 176 -2.54 10.55 25.76
N GLN A 177 -1.69 10.58 26.79
CA GLN A 177 -0.64 9.58 27.01
C GLN A 177 -1.10 8.44 27.95
N LYS A 178 -2.33 8.51 28.48
CA LYS A 178 -2.88 7.50 29.38
C LYS A 178 -3.41 6.30 28.59
N LYS A 179 -3.23 5.10 29.15
CA LYS A 179 -3.67 3.82 28.56
C LYS A 179 -5.16 3.78 28.24
N ALA A 180 -6.02 4.20 29.18
CA ALA A 180 -7.47 4.19 28.98
C ALA A 180 -7.88 5.07 27.78
N PHE A 181 -7.25 6.23 27.64
CA PHE A 181 -7.51 7.14 26.52
C PHE A 181 -7.05 6.54 25.19
N ALA A 182 -5.89 5.87 25.15
CA ALA A 182 -5.42 5.20 23.95
C ALA A 182 -6.34 4.05 23.48
N ILE A 183 -6.94 3.31 24.43
CA ILE A 183 -7.96 2.29 24.10
C ILE A 183 -9.19 2.95 23.49
N LEU A 184 -9.70 4.02 24.11
CA LEU A 184 -10.85 4.77 23.61
C LEU A 184 -10.60 5.31 22.19
N ILE A 185 -9.44 5.92 21.96
CA ILE A 185 -9.05 6.42 20.63
C ILE A 185 -8.94 5.27 19.63
N SER A 186 -8.39 4.13 20.02
CA SER A 186 -8.31 2.97 19.11
C SER A 186 -9.70 2.50 18.69
N LEU A 187 -10.65 2.40 19.62
CA LEU A 187 -12.05 2.07 19.31
C LEU A 187 -12.71 3.13 18.42
N ALA A 188 -12.44 4.41 18.67
CA ALA A 188 -12.94 5.51 17.85
C ALA A 188 -12.39 5.46 16.41
N ILE A 189 -11.11 5.12 16.22
CA ILE A 189 -10.50 4.93 14.90
C ILE A 189 -11.20 3.80 14.14
N TRP A 190 -11.41 2.66 14.79
CA TRP A 190 -12.13 1.53 14.17
C TRP A 190 -13.55 1.91 13.76
N GLY A 191 -14.28 2.60 14.63
CA GLY A 191 -15.64 3.08 14.34
C GLY A 191 -15.66 4.11 13.19
N LEU A 192 -14.76 5.09 13.22
CA LEU A 192 -14.64 6.13 12.20
C LEU A 192 -14.33 5.54 10.83
N VAL A 193 -13.30 4.69 10.74
CA VAL A 193 -12.93 4.07 9.45
C VAL A 193 -14.03 3.16 8.93
N THR A 194 -14.72 2.43 9.82
CA THR A 194 -15.87 1.61 9.40
C THR A 194 -16.99 2.48 8.83
N LEU A 195 -17.26 3.64 9.45
CA LEU A 195 -18.25 4.60 8.95
C LEU A 195 -17.84 5.21 7.61
N GLU A 196 -16.58 5.61 7.46
CA GLU A 196 -16.03 6.17 6.21
C GLU A 196 -16.12 5.18 5.04
N LEU A 197 -15.99 3.88 5.31
CA LEU A 197 -16.00 2.82 4.30
C LEU A 197 -17.37 2.23 4.04
N LEU A 198 -18.38 2.52 4.86
CA LEU A 198 -19.74 2.02 4.68
C LEU A 198 -20.30 2.27 3.26
N PRO A 199 -20.09 3.44 2.63
CA PRO A 199 -20.58 3.70 1.28
C PRO A 199 -19.97 2.81 0.19
N ILE A 200 -18.79 2.21 0.41
CA ILE A 200 -18.16 1.28 -0.57
C ILE A 200 -19.08 0.10 -0.87
N LEU A 201 -19.87 -0.34 0.11
CA LEU A 201 -20.84 -1.43 -0.06
C LEU A 201 -21.87 -1.13 -1.15
N LEU A 202 -22.18 0.15 -1.40
CA LEU A 202 -23.11 0.58 -2.45
C LEU A 202 -22.46 0.65 -3.84
N PHE A 203 -21.13 0.79 -3.90
CA PHE A 203 -20.37 0.93 -5.16
C PHE A 203 -19.82 -0.40 -5.68
N ILE A 204 -19.73 -1.42 -4.84
CA ILE A 204 -19.41 -2.79 -5.26
C ILE A 204 -20.67 -3.41 -5.86
N HIS A 205 -20.84 -3.26 -7.17
CA HIS A 205 -21.74 -4.13 -7.93
C HIS A 205 -21.01 -5.44 -8.20
N SER A 206 -21.45 -6.52 -7.57
CA SER A 206 -21.29 -7.83 -8.17
C SER A 206 -22.67 -8.26 -8.63
N ASP A 207 -22.89 -8.37 -9.94
CA ASP A 207 -23.94 -9.26 -10.40
C ASP A 207 -23.61 -10.65 -9.86
N ASP A 208 -24.59 -11.39 -9.32
CA ASP A 208 -24.38 -12.75 -8.77
C ASP A 208 -23.78 -13.73 -9.82
N ASN A 209 -23.82 -13.36 -11.11
CA ASN A 209 -23.20 -14.08 -12.23
C ASN A 209 -21.81 -13.55 -12.64
N SER A 210 -21.33 -12.45 -12.05
CA SER A 210 -20.02 -11.89 -12.35
C SER A 210 -18.94 -12.62 -11.57
N ASN A 211 -18.11 -13.39 -12.27
CA ASN A 211 -16.92 -14.04 -11.69
C ASN A 211 -15.80 -13.04 -11.36
N ASN A 212 -16.13 -11.77 -11.09
CA ASN A 212 -15.15 -10.69 -11.02
C ASN A 212 -15.38 -9.82 -9.77
N CYS A 213 -14.41 -9.84 -8.85
CA CYS A 213 -14.39 -8.98 -7.66
C CYS A 213 -13.57 -7.73 -7.96
N THR A 214 -14.20 -6.70 -8.54
CA THR A 214 -13.51 -5.48 -8.95
C THR A 214 -13.33 -4.49 -7.80
N ASP A 215 -12.36 -3.58 -7.94
CA ASP A 215 -12.19 -2.44 -7.04
C ASP A 215 -13.28 -1.40 -7.32
N TYR A 216 -13.74 -0.66 -6.30
CA TYR A 216 -14.72 0.42 -6.49
C TYR A 216 -14.20 1.51 -7.45
N ALA A 217 -12.88 1.66 -7.57
CA ALA A 217 -12.29 2.52 -8.59
C ALA A 217 -12.67 2.10 -10.03
N SER A 218 -13.04 0.84 -10.23
CA SER A 218 -13.41 0.23 -11.51
C SER A 218 -14.89 -0.20 -11.60
N SER A 219 -15.69 -0.01 -10.55
CA SER A 219 -17.14 -0.32 -10.52
C SER A 219 -17.98 0.89 -10.13
N GLY A 220 -19.31 0.76 -10.18
CA GLY A 220 -20.27 1.80 -9.77
C GLY A 220 -20.32 3.02 -10.71
N ASP A 221 -21.24 3.95 -10.42
CA ASP A 221 -21.33 5.23 -11.14
C ASP A 221 -20.08 6.09 -10.88
N PRO A 222 -19.36 6.56 -11.91
CA PRO A 222 -18.12 7.30 -11.75
C PRO A 222 -18.33 8.69 -11.12
N ASN A 223 -19.49 9.33 -11.26
CA ASN A 223 -19.74 10.65 -10.66
C ASN A 223 -19.79 10.53 -9.12
N HIS A 224 -20.62 9.63 -8.61
CA HIS A 224 -20.73 9.39 -7.17
C HIS A 224 -19.44 8.80 -6.59
N SER A 225 -18.81 7.86 -7.30
CA SER A 225 -17.55 7.23 -6.87
C SER A 225 -16.40 8.23 -6.79
N LEU A 226 -16.36 9.24 -7.68
CA LEU A 226 -15.32 10.27 -7.67
C LEU A 226 -15.48 11.21 -6.47
N ILE A 227 -16.69 11.71 -6.24
CA ILE A 227 -16.98 12.57 -5.09
C ILE A 227 -16.63 11.85 -3.79
N TYR A 228 -17.09 10.60 -3.64
CA TYR A 228 -16.75 9.77 -2.50
C TYR A 228 -15.23 9.56 -2.36
N SER A 229 -14.53 9.21 -3.45
CA SER A 229 -13.08 9.01 -3.44
C SER A 229 -12.32 10.28 -3.05
N LEU A 230 -12.76 11.46 -3.49
CA LEU A 230 -12.14 12.74 -3.14
C LEU A 230 -12.37 13.06 -1.65
N CYS A 231 -13.60 12.92 -1.15
CA CYS A 231 -13.91 13.09 0.27
C CYS A 231 -13.08 12.13 1.13
N LEU A 232 -13.00 10.86 0.76
CA LEU A 232 -12.23 9.85 1.47
C LEU A 232 -10.71 10.09 1.37
N THR A 233 -10.22 10.65 0.26
CA THR A 233 -8.82 11.06 0.13
C THR A 233 -8.52 12.27 1.03
N PHE A 234 -9.44 13.22 1.12
CA PHE A 234 -9.26 14.39 1.97
C PHE A 234 -9.29 14.02 3.46
N LEU A 235 -10.36 13.34 3.89
CA LEU A 235 -10.59 12.97 5.29
C LEU A 235 -9.63 11.87 5.75
N GLY A 236 -9.52 10.78 5.00
CA GLY A 236 -8.78 9.59 5.40
C GLY A 236 -7.27 9.66 5.09
N PHE A 237 -6.80 10.60 4.27
CA PHE A 237 -5.38 10.70 3.91
C PHE A 237 -4.78 12.09 4.14
N LEU A 238 -5.31 13.14 3.50
CA LEU A 238 -4.68 14.47 3.55
C LEU A 238 -4.70 15.10 4.94
N ILE A 239 -5.81 14.98 5.69
CA ILE A 239 -5.90 15.48 7.06
C ILE A 239 -4.90 14.74 7.99
N PRO A 240 -4.92 13.39 8.09
CA PRO A 240 -3.92 12.65 8.87
C PRO A 240 -2.48 12.97 8.47
N LEU A 241 -2.21 13.06 7.17
CA LEU A 241 -0.90 13.40 6.63
C LEU A 241 -0.44 14.79 7.10
N PHE A 242 -1.31 15.79 7.01
CA PHE A 242 -1.00 17.15 7.47
C PHE A 242 -0.72 17.17 8.98
N VAL A 243 -1.54 16.48 9.77
CA VAL A 243 -1.36 16.37 11.23
C VAL A 243 -0.02 15.71 11.56
N MET A 244 0.31 14.60 10.90
CA MET A 244 1.62 13.95 11.02
C MET A 244 2.73 14.95 10.71
N CYS A 245 2.76 15.53 9.51
CA CYS A 245 3.77 16.50 9.09
C CYS A 245 3.94 17.64 10.10
N PHE A 246 2.85 18.21 10.63
CA PHE A 246 2.88 19.24 11.64
C PHE A 246 3.60 18.80 12.92
N PHE A 247 3.20 17.66 13.51
CA PHE A 247 3.85 17.16 14.74
C PHE A 247 5.31 16.77 14.49
N TYR A 248 5.64 16.26 13.30
CA TYR A 248 7.02 15.95 12.95
C TYR A 248 7.90 17.19 12.80
N LEU A 249 7.41 18.25 12.16
CA LEU A 249 8.13 19.52 12.11
C LEU A 249 8.42 20.05 13.52
N LYS A 250 7.43 19.97 14.43
CA LYS A 250 7.63 20.35 15.83
C LYS A 250 8.71 19.50 16.52
N ILE A 251 8.67 18.18 16.31
CA ILE A 251 9.68 17.28 16.85
C ILE A 251 11.08 17.59 16.28
N ALA A 252 11.21 17.81 14.97
CA ALA A 252 12.47 18.11 14.31
C ALA A 252 13.07 19.44 14.80
N ILE A 253 12.23 20.46 14.99
CA ILE A 253 12.63 21.75 15.56
C ILE A 253 13.12 21.57 17.00
N PHE A 254 12.37 20.86 17.83
CA PHE A 254 12.74 20.58 19.22
C PHE A 254 14.09 19.87 19.32
N LEU A 255 14.31 18.84 18.50
CA LEU A 255 15.60 18.18 18.42
C LEU A 255 16.74 19.09 18.00
N LYS A 256 16.53 19.88 16.95
CA LYS A 256 17.57 20.77 16.42
C LYS A 256 17.99 21.79 17.47
N GLN A 257 17.03 22.29 18.26
CA GLN A 257 17.31 23.19 19.38
C GLN A 257 18.09 22.47 20.49
N ARG A 258 17.66 21.26 20.89
CA ARG A 258 18.34 20.48 21.94
C ARG A 258 19.76 20.06 21.55
N ASN A 259 19.97 19.66 20.30
CA ASN A 259 21.29 19.24 19.79
C ASN A 259 22.27 20.43 19.69
N ARG A 260 21.76 21.66 19.53
CA ARG A 260 22.58 22.88 19.64
C ARG A 260 22.96 23.22 21.08
N GLN A 261 22.16 22.80 22.06
CA GLN A 261 22.36 23.13 23.48
C GLN A 261 23.23 22.11 24.23
N LEU A 262 23.27 20.84 23.80
CA LEU A 262 24.09 19.80 24.43
C LEU A 262 25.13 19.24 23.45
N THR A 263 26.35 19.78 23.50
CA THR A 263 27.52 19.29 22.75
C THR A 263 28.08 17.95 23.25
N THR A 264 27.56 17.37 24.35
CA THR A 264 28.21 16.24 25.05
C THR A 264 27.29 15.09 25.55
N ALA A 265 26.02 14.98 25.16
CA ALA A 265 25.15 13.89 25.64
C ALA A 265 24.80 12.82 24.58
N LEU A 266 24.66 11.58 25.07
CA LEU A 266 24.34 10.32 24.36
C LEU A 266 23.35 10.46 23.18
N PRO A 267 23.42 9.58 22.16
CA PRO A 267 22.70 9.69 20.90
C PRO A 267 21.20 9.42 21.03
N LEU A 268 20.46 10.34 21.67
CA LEU A 268 18.99 10.39 21.69
C LEU A 268 18.39 10.67 20.29
N GLY A 269 19.22 10.94 19.29
CA GLY A 269 18.82 11.25 17.91
C GLY A 269 18.47 10.03 17.04
N LYS A 270 18.97 8.83 17.37
CA LYS A 270 18.79 7.64 16.52
C LYS A 270 17.32 7.18 16.43
N PRO A 271 16.56 7.02 17.53
CA PRO A 271 15.17 6.57 17.45
C PRO A 271 14.29 7.55 16.67
N LEU A 272 14.67 8.83 16.61
CA LEU A 272 13.82 9.88 16.10
C LEU A 272 14.06 10.26 14.63
N HIS A 273 15.30 10.23 14.16
CA HIS A 273 15.58 10.30 12.72
C HIS A 273 14.80 9.23 11.95
N LEU A 274 14.59 8.09 12.60
CA LEU A 274 13.94 6.95 12.00
C LEU A 274 12.41 7.03 11.99
N VAL A 275 11.79 7.70 12.98
CA VAL A 275 10.35 8.00 12.91
C VAL A 275 10.09 9.03 11.80
N ILE A 276 10.98 10.01 11.62
CA ILE A 276 10.90 10.96 10.49
C ILE A 276 11.03 10.22 9.15
N MET A 277 11.98 9.30 9.03
CA MET A 277 12.14 8.45 7.84
C MET A 277 10.90 7.60 7.55
N ALA A 278 10.30 6.97 8.58
CA ALA A 278 9.10 6.16 8.42
C ALA A 278 7.94 6.96 7.82
N VAL A 279 7.76 8.21 8.27
CA VAL A 279 6.68 9.08 7.80
C VAL A 279 6.90 9.57 6.40
N VAL A 280 8.13 9.94 6.05
CA VAL A 280 8.48 10.31 4.69
C VAL A 280 8.20 9.13 3.76
N ILE A 281 8.60 7.92 4.17
CA ILE A 281 8.33 6.70 3.42
C ILE A 281 6.82 6.48 3.26
N PHE A 282 6.02 6.50 4.33
CA PHE A 282 4.57 6.30 4.23
C PHE A 282 3.87 7.40 3.41
N SER A 283 4.29 8.65 3.54
CA SER A 283 3.76 9.76 2.74
C SER A 283 4.04 9.56 1.25
N VAL A 284 5.27 9.16 0.90
CA VAL A 284 5.68 8.87 -0.47
C VAL A 284 5.01 7.62 -1.02
N LEU A 285 4.74 6.61 -0.19
CA LEU A 285 4.09 5.37 -0.61
C LEU A 285 2.57 5.54 -0.84
N PHE A 286 1.90 6.38 -0.05
CA PHE A 286 0.44 6.53 -0.10
C PHE A 286 0.00 7.52 -1.18
N THR A 287 0.78 8.59 -1.41
CA THR A 287 0.42 9.65 -2.36
C THR A 287 0.15 9.12 -3.78
N PRO A 288 1.03 8.28 -4.38
CA PRO A 288 0.83 7.77 -5.72
C PRO A 288 -0.47 6.97 -5.86
N TYR A 289 -0.83 6.18 -4.85
CA TYR A 289 -2.07 5.41 -4.85
C TYR A 289 -3.30 6.33 -4.81
N HIS A 290 -3.34 7.31 -3.90
CA HIS A 290 -4.49 8.21 -3.81
C HIS A 290 -4.65 9.06 -5.07
N VAL A 291 -3.56 9.58 -5.63
CA VAL A 291 -3.59 10.33 -6.89
C VAL A 291 -4.12 9.44 -8.01
N MET A 292 -3.51 8.27 -8.22
CA MET A 292 -3.89 7.39 -9.33
C MET A 292 -5.30 6.81 -9.18
N ARG A 293 -5.79 6.58 -7.96
CA ARG A 293 -7.18 6.15 -7.72
C ARG A 293 -8.18 7.19 -8.19
N ASN A 294 -7.98 8.46 -7.81
CA ASN A 294 -8.87 9.56 -8.24
C ASN A 294 -8.77 9.78 -9.75
N VAL A 295 -7.55 9.72 -10.33
CA VAL A 295 -7.37 9.80 -11.79
C VAL A 295 -8.07 8.65 -12.51
N ARG A 296 -7.98 7.41 -11.99
CA ARG A 296 -8.65 6.25 -12.58
C ARG A 296 -10.17 6.43 -12.58
N ILE A 297 -10.76 6.86 -11.47
CA ILE A 297 -12.20 7.09 -11.39
C ILE A 297 -12.62 8.25 -12.31
N ALA A 298 -11.90 9.37 -12.28
CA ALA A 298 -12.18 10.52 -13.13
C ALA A 298 -12.07 10.16 -14.62
N SER A 299 -11.13 9.27 -15.00
CA SER A 299 -11.00 8.80 -16.38
C SER A 299 -12.24 8.04 -16.88
N ARG A 300 -13.10 7.52 -15.99
CA ARG A 300 -14.33 6.81 -16.35
C ARG A 300 -15.51 7.75 -16.61
N LEU A 301 -15.38 9.05 -16.35
CA LEU A 301 -16.42 10.04 -16.65
C LEU A 301 -16.63 10.18 -18.15
N GLU A 302 -17.89 10.21 -18.59
CA GLU A 302 -18.25 10.36 -20.03
C GLU A 302 -17.73 11.67 -20.63
N THR A 303 -17.61 12.71 -19.81
CA THR A 303 -17.08 14.02 -20.20
C THR A 303 -15.59 13.97 -20.53
N TRP A 304 -14.84 13.00 -19.96
CA TRP A 304 -13.42 12.82 -20.25
C TRP A 304 -13.23 11.91 -21.47
N LYS A 305 -13.34 12.50 -22.67
CA LYS A 305 -12.99 11.81 -23.92
C LYS A 305 -11.50 11.46 -23.92
N LYS A 306 -11.19 10.16 -23.97
CA LYS A 306 -9.82 9.63 -23.96
C LYS A 306 -9.67 8.51 -24.98
N SER A 307 -8.45 8.31 -25.48
CA SER A 307 -8.16 7.17 -26.34
C SER A 307 -8.08 5.88 -25.51
N PRO A 308 -8.31 4.70 -26.13
CA PRO A 308 -8.09 3.41 -25.46
C PRO A 308 -6.66 3.26 -24.89
N CYS A 309 -5.67 3.87 -25.55
CA CYS A 309 -4.28 3.88 -25.09
C CYS A 309 -4.12 4.65 -23.78
N THR A 310 -4.70 5.85 -23.69
CA THR A 310 -4.68 6.65 -22.46
C THR A 310 -5.36 5.91 -21.31
N GLU A 311 -6.45 5.18 -21.58
CA GLU A 311 -7.11 4.35 -20.57
C GLU A 311 -6.21 3.22 -20.05
N ALA A 312 -5.56 2.48 -20.95
CA ALA A 312 -4.64 1.40 -20.58
C ALA A 312 -3.44 1.93 -19.76
N ILE A 313 -2.91 3.10 -20.10
CA ILE A 313 -1.83 3.75 -19.34
C ILE A 313 -2.30 4.12 -17.93
N ILE A 314 -3.45 4.79 -17.81
CA ILE A 314 -4.01 5.17 -16.50
C ILE A 314 -4.24 3.94 -15.64
N ASN A 315 -4.81 2.87 -16.21
CA ASN A 315 -5.05 1.64 -15.47
C ASN A 315 -3.74 0.95 -15.06
N SER A 316 -2.76 0.88 -15.95
CA SER A 316 -1.43 0.31 -15.65
C SER A 316 -0.73 1.07 -14.52
N LEU A 317 -0.73 2.41 -14.57
CA LEU A 317 -0.17 3.26 -13.52
C LEU A 317 -0.91 3.09 -12.20
N TYR A 318 -2.24 2.96 -12.22
CA TYR A 318 -3.01 2.66 -11.02
C TYR A 318 -2.68 1.29 -10.44
N ILE A 319 -2.53 0.25 -11.27
CA ILE A 319 -2.13 -1.09 -10.82
C ILE A 319 -0.76 -1.05 -10.15
N LEU A 320 0.21 -0.32 -10.71
CA LEU A 320 1.55 -0.17 -10.15
C LEU A 320 1.56 0.50 -8.77
N THR A 321 0.65 1.43 -8.50
CA THR A 321 0.64 2.14 -7.21
C THR A 321 -0.07 1.38 -6.10
N ARG A 322 -0.86 0.34 -6.42
CA ARG A 322 -1.64 -0.41 -5.42
C ARG A 322 -0.76 -1.12 -4.39
N PRO A 323 0.22 -1.99 -4.75
CA PRO A 323 1.07 -2.64 -3.75
C PRO A 323 1.92 -1.63 -2.96
N LEU A 324 2.36 -0.54 -3.60
CA LEU A 324 3.16 0.50 -2.93
C LEU A 324 2.46 1.07 -1.69
N ALA A 325 1.14 1.29 -1.74
CA ALA A 325 0.39 1.75 -0.58
C ALA A 325 0.36 0.70 0.55
N PHE A 326 0.35 -0.60 0.23
CA PHE A 326 0.29 -1.68 1.21
C PHE A 326 1.65 -2.10 1.76
N LEU A 327 2.75 -1.65 1.16
CA LEU A 327 4.10 -1.80 1.75
C LEU A 327 4.20 -1.26 3.18
N ASN A 328 3.31 -0.32 3.55
CA ASN A 328 3.20 0.13 4.93
C ASN A 328 3.05 -1.03 5.93
N SER A 329 2.20 -2.00 5.64
CA SER A 329 1.95 -3.16 6.51
C SER A 329 3.16 -4.07 6.72
N VAL A 330 4.18 -3.96 5.85
CA VAL A 330 5.40 -4.78 5.90
C VAL A 330 6.56 -4.01 6.51
N ILE A 331 6.61 -2.71 6.23
CA ILE A 331 7.66 -1.79 6.69
C ILE A 331 7.48 -1.46 8.19
N ASN A 332 6.24 -1.46 8.69
CA ASN A 332 5.90 -1.19 10.09
C ASN A 332 6.73 -2.01 11.10
N PRO A 333 6.72 -3.37 11.08
CA PRO A 333 7.56 -4.19 11.95
C PRO A 333 9.06 -3.90 11.85
N VAL A 334 9.56 -3.62 10.64
CA VAL A 334 10.98 -3.32 10.41
C VAL A 334 11.37 -2.05 11.15
N PHE A 335 10.52 -1.03 11.13
CA PHE A 335 10.71 0.12 12.00
C PHE A 335 10.62 -0.30 13.47
N TYR A 336 9.62 -1.03 13.95
CA TYR A 336 9.57 -1.33 15.40
C TYR A 336 10.76 -2.15 15.92
N PHE A 337 11.29 -3.07 15.12
CA PHE A 337 12.44 -3.91 15.48
C PHE A 337 13.80 -3.22 15.33
N LEU A 338 13.97 -2.38 14.30
CA LEU A 338 15.22 -1.63 14.13
C LEU A 338 15.30 -0.38 15.01
N LEU A 339 14.15 0.10 15.54
CA LEU A 339 14.03 1.41 16.20
C LEU A 339 13.93 1.40 17.73
N GLY A 340 13.73 0.24 18.36
CA GLY A 340 13.59 0.13 19.81
C GLY A 340 14.70 -0.70 20.42
N ASP A 341 15.78 -0.07 20.88
CA ASP A 341 16.89 -0.74 21.55
C ASP A 341 16.38 -1.63 22.70
N HIS A 342 15.36 -1.19 23.44
CA HIS A 342 14.81 -1.97 24.55
C HIS A 342 13.84 -3.10 24.13
N PHE A 343 12.99 -2.91 23.11
CA PHE A 343 12.05 -3.95 22.67
C PHE A 343 12.77 -5.08 21.94
N ARG A 344 13.73 -4.74 21.06
CA ARG A 344 14.60 -5.71 20.39
C ARG A 344 15.41 -6.50 21.41
N GLU A 345 16.05 -5.84 22.37
CA GLU A 345 16.83 -6.52 23.41
C GLU A 345 15.95 -7.41 24.29
N MET A 346 14.77 -6.94 24.70
CA MET A 346 13.83 -7.73 25.49
C MET A 346 13.36 -8.98 24.73
N LEU A 347 13.00 -8.84 23.45
CA LEU A 347 12.56 -9.98 22.63
C LEU A 347 13.71 -10.95 22.41
N MET A 348 14.91 -10.47 22.04
CA MET A 348 16.09 -11.30 21.82
C MET A 348 16.53 -12.03 23.09
N ASN A 349 16.45 -11.39 24.25
CA ASN A 349 16.78 -12.02 25.53
C ASN A 349 15.78 -13.12 25.90
N LYS A 350 14.47 -12.93 25.66
CA LYS A 350 13.48 -13.98 25.88
C LYS A 350 13.59 -15.14 24.89
N LEU A 351 13.78 -14.86 23.60
CA LEU A 351 14.04 -15.88 22.59
C LEU A 351 15.28 -16.70 22.95
N ARG A 352 16.36 -16.03 23.39
CA ARG A 352 17.56 -16.70 23.89
C ARG A 352 17.28 -17.56 25.14
N HIS A 353 16.45 -17.09 26.06
CA HIS A 353 16.05 -17.89 27.24
C HIS A 353 15.20 -19.12 26.86
N HIS A 354 14.24 -18.99 25.95
CA HIS A 354 13.45 -20.12 25.47
C HIS A 354 14.27 -21.11 24.65
N PHE A 355 15.17 -20.63 23.78
CA PHE A 355 16.11 -21.50 23.06
C PHE A 355 17.03 -22.25 24.03
N LYS A 356 17.56 -21.57 25.06
CA LYS A 356 18.36 -22.22 26.12
C LYS A 356 17.55 -23.26 26.90
N ALA A 357 16.30 -22.97 27.25
CA ALA A 357 15.40 -23.91 27.91
C ALA A 357 15.09 -25.14 27.03
N LEU A 358 14.87 -24.94 25.72
CA LEU A 358 14.66 -26.02 24.75
C LEU A 358 15.92 -26.88 24.55
N THR A 359 17.12 -26.29 24.55
CA THR A 359 18.38 -27.06 24.49
C THR A 359 18.70 -27.78 25.79
N SER A 360 18.26 -27.23 26.94
CA SER A 360 18.38 -27.86 28.26
C SER A 360 17.46 -29.07 28.43
N PHE A 361 16.35 -29.13 27.70
CA PHE A 361 15.39 -30.23 27.75
C PHE A 361 15.75 -31.38 26.77
N ARG A 362 16.77 -31.17 25.92
CA ARG A 362 17.24 -32.13 24.90
C ARG A 362 18.57 -32.81 25.27
N ARG A 363 19.10 -32.52 26.46
CA ARG A 363 20.16 -33.26 27.16
C ARG A 363 19.51 -33.95 28.35
#